data_AF-A0A9E5QF82-F1
#
_entry.id   AF-A0A9E5QF82-F1
#
_cell.length_a   1.000
_cell.length_b   1.000
_cell.length_c   1.000
_cell.angle_alpha   90.00
_cell.angle_beta   90.00
_cell.angle_gamma   90.00
#
_symmetry.space_group_name_H-M   'P 1'
#
loop_
_entity.id
_entity.type
_entity.pdbx_description
1 polymer ?
#
loop_
_entity_poly.entity_id
_entity_poly.type
_entity_poly.pdbx_seq_one_letter_code
_entity_poly.pdbx_strand_id
1 'polypeptide(L)'
;MGQGKMTRDEVLAIIKKAEQEGWEELDLCGQGLTELPEDIGRVAQLKVLKLGYNPETGGLNFLEHLPDTLGQLTNLQHLDISYNNLGRLPEWLG
;
A
#
# COMPACT_ATOMS: atom_id res chain seq x y z
N MET A 1 -0.46 6.33 22.96
CA MET A 1 0.07 7.41 22.10
C MET A 1 -0.34 7.02 20.69
N GLY A 2 -1.38 7.66 20.14
CA GLY A 2 -1.89 7.28 18.82
C GLY A 2 -0.80 7.53 17.78
N GLN A 3 -0.45 6.52 17.01
CA GLN A 3 0.45 6.72 15.88
C GLN A 3 -0.23 7.70 14.93
N GLY A 4 0.49 8.77 14.57
CA GLY A 4 -0.03 9.79 13.66
C GLY A 4 -0.26 9.17 12.29
N LYS A 5 -1.37 9.53 11.65
CA LYS A 5 -1.66 9.17 10.26
C LYS A 5 -0.48 9.57 9.37
N MET A 6 0.04 8.64 8.57
CA MET A 6 1.03 8.95 7.57
C MET A 6 0.42 9.85 6.50
N THR A 7 1.14 10.91 6.18
CA THR A 7 0.74 11.90 5.17
C THR A 7 1.02 11.39 3.76
N ARG A 8 0.34 11.96 2.77
CA ARG A 8 0.54 11.63 1.35
C ARG A 8 2.00 11.77 0.91
N ASP A 9 2.68 12.83 1.37
CA ASP A 9 4.07 13.12 0.99
C ASP A 9 5.04 12.10 1.60
N GLU A 10 4.78 11.62 2.82
CA GLU A 10 5.56 10.54 3.43
C GLU A 10 5.40 9.22 2.66
N VAL A 11 4.17 8.86 2.28
CA VAL A 11 3.92 7.67 1.45
C VAL A 11 4.63 7.76 0.10
N LEU A 12 4.54 8.92 -0.57
CA LEU A 12 5.23 9.16 -1.84
C LEU A 12 6.75 9.04 -1.70
N ALA A 13 7.32 9.58 -0.62
CA ALA A 13 8.76 9.46 -0.36
C ALA A 13 9.18 8.00 -0.15
N ILE A 14 8.37 7.19 0.53
CA ILE A 14 8.62 5.76 0.73
C ILE A 14 8.53 5.00 -0.60
N ILE A 15 7.47 5.23 -1.40
CA ILE A 15 7.32 4.59 -2.71
C ILE A 15 8.51 4.90 -3.61
N LYS A 16 8.92 6.18 -3.67
CA LYS A 16 10.08 6.61 -4.46
C LYS A 16 11.36 5.93 -3.98
N LYS A 17 11.54 5.78 -2.66
CA LYS A 17 12.69 5.07 -2.10
C LYS A 17 12.65 3.58 -2.46
N ALA A 18 11.49 2.94 -2.36
CA ALA A 18 11.30 1.53 -2.71
C ALA A 18 11.63 1.27 -4.20
N GLU A 19 11.20 2.16 -5.09
CA GLU A 19 11.55 2.15 -6.51
C GLU A 19 13.07 2.22 -6.71
N GLN A 20 13.72 3.23 -6.11
CA GLN A 20 15.16 3.50 -6.28
C GLN A 20 16.06 2.41 -5.70
N GLU A 21 15.68 1.83 -4.57
CA GLU A 21 16.48 0.85 -3.85
C GLU A 21 16.13 -0.60 -4.23
N GLY A 22 15.14 -0.82 -5.10
CA GLY A 22 14.82 -2.17 -5.57
C GLY A 22 14.10 -3.03 -4.52
N TRP A 23 13.26 -2.44 -3.66
CA TRP A 23 12.59 -3.19 -2.59
C TRP A 23 11.62 -4.23 -3.17
N GLU A 24 11.70 -5.47 -2.69
CA GLU A 24 10.77 -6.54 -3.06
C GLU A 24 9.58 -6.64 -2.10
N GLU A 25 9.68 -6.04 -0.91
CA GLU A 25 8.62 -6.00 0.10
C GLU A 25 8.40 -4.57 0.58
N LEU A 26 7.13 -4.16 0.65
CA LEU A 26 6.71 -2.88 1.18
C LEU A 26 5.58 -3.11 2.20
N ASP A 27 5.89 -2.83 3.46
CA ASP A 27 4.94 -2.90 4.57
C ASP A 27 4.47 -1.50 4.96
N LEU A 28 3.18 -1.25 4.75
CA LEU A 28 2.46 -0.04 5.11
C LEU A 28 1.24 -0.38 6.00
N CYS A 29 1.28 -1.49 6.73
CA CYS A 29 0.21 -1.89 7.63
C CYS A 29 -0.02 -0.84 8.72
N GLY A 30 -1.29 -0.52 8.95
CA GLY A 30 -1.73 0.30 10.08
C GLY A 30 -1.18 1.72 10.13
N GLN A 31 -0.83 2.31 8.98
CA GLN A 31 -0.26 3.67 8.87
C GLN A 31 -1.33 4.77 8.80
N GLY A 32 -2.62 4.45 8.95
CA GLY A 32 -3.72 5.41 8.86
C GLY A 32 -3.98 5.90 7.44
N LEU A 33 -3.56 5.16 6.41
CA LEU A 33 -3.67 5.57 5.02
C LEU A 33 -5.14 5.71 4.60
N THR A 34 -5.46 6.82 3.95
CA THR A 34 -6.78 7.02 3.30
C THR A 34 -6.71 6.89 1.78
N GLU A 35 -5.51 7.00 1.22
CA GLU A 35 -5.25 6.80 -0.20
C GLU A 35 -3.87 6.13 -0.39
N LEU A 36 -3.72 5.41 -1.50
CA LEU A 36 -2.44 4.90 -1.99
C LEU A 36 -2.15 5.61 -3.32
N PRO A 37 -1.03 6.35 -3.45
CA PRO A 37 -0.73 7.08 -4.68
C PRO A 37 -0.54 6.17 -5.90
N GLU A 38 -0.90 6.67 -7.09
CA GLU A 38 -0.68 6.00 -8.38
C GLU A 38 0.81 5.70 -8.65
N ASP A 39 1.73 6.39 -7.99
CA ASP A 39 3.18 6.12 -8.08
C ASP A 39 3.55 4.70 -7.62
N ILE A 40 2.69 3.99 -6.88
CA ILE A 40 2.94 2.61 -6.45
C ILE A 40 3.22 1.67 -7.64
N GLY A 41 2.60 1.91 -8.80
CA GLY A 41 2.82 1.11 -10.00
C GLY A 41 4.24 1.18 -10.57
N ARG A 42 5.07 2.15 -10.13
CA ARG A 42 6.47 2.26 -10.56
C ARG A 42 7.39 1.25 -9.89
N VAL A 43 6.99 0.67 -8.74
CA VAL A 43 7.81 -0.29 -7.99
C VAL A 43 7.66 -1.69 -8.60
N ALA A 44 7.94 -1.84 -9.89
CA ALA A 44 7.62 -3.04 -10.67
C ALA A 44 8.29 -4.34 -10.16
N GLN A 45 9.35 -4.23 -9.35
CA GLN A 45 10.05 -5.33 -8.69
C GLN A 45 9.33 -5.89 -7.45
N LEU A 46 8.32 -5.17 -6.95
CA LEU A 46 7.65 -5.51 -5.69
C LEU A 46 6.95 -6.88 -5.80
N LYS A 47 7.21 -7.75 -4.82
CA LYS A 47 6.60 -9.07 -4.68
C LYS A 47 5.58 -9.12 -3.55
N VAL A 48 5.77 -8.30 -2.53
CA VAL A 48 4.91 -8.27 -1.33
C VAL A 48 4.51 -6.82 -1.05
N LEU A 49 3.20 -6.57 -1.03
CA LEU A 49 2.62 -5.29 -0.59
C LEU A 49 1.64 -5.55 0.54
N LYS A 50 1.89 -4.95 1.71
CA LYS A 50 1.01 -5.04 2.87
C LYS A 50 0.42 -3.68 3.19
N LEU A 51 -0.90 -3.59 3.15
CA LEU A 51 -1.71 -2.41 3.43
C LEU A 51 -2.76 -2.71 4.51
N GLY A 52 -2.62 -3.84 5.20
CA GLY A 52 -3.62 -4.36 6.12
C GLY A 52 -3.58 -3.78 7.54
N TYR A 53 -4.16 -4.54 8.47
CA TYR A 53 -4.09 -4.27 9.90
C TYR A 53 -2.69 -4.58 10.44
N ASN A 54 -2.18 -3.72 11.32
CA ASN A 54 -0.96 -3.99 12.07
C ASN A 54 -1.30 -4.59 13.45
N PRO A 55 -1.04 -5.89 13.70
CA PRO A 55 -1.40 -6.54 14.96
C PRO A 55 -0.56 -6.12 16.16
N GLU A 56 0.66 -5.62 15.93
CA GLU A 56 1.55 -5.19 17.00
C GLU A 56 1.15 -3.82 17.55
N THR A 57 0.69 -2.93 16.68
CA THR A 57 0.36 -1.54 17.04
C THR A 57 -1.14 -1.31 17.20
N GLY A 58 -1.97 -2.21 16.69
CA GLY A 58 -3.41 -1.99 16.55
C GLY A 58 -3.77 -1.00 15.44
N GLY A 59 -2.82 -0.62 14.60
CA GLY A 59 -3.01 0.37 13.54
C GLY A 59 -3.88 -0.16 12.40
N LEU A 60 -4.70 0.73 11.83
CA LEU A 60 -5.56 0.45 10.67
C LEU A 60 -5.21 1.36 9.51
N ASN A 61 -5.55 0.91 8.31
CA ASN A 61 -5.68 1.75 7.12
C ASN A 61 -7.17 1.89 6.77
N PHE A 62 -7.48 2.92 6.00
CA PHE A 62 -8.84 3.34 5.66
C PHE A 62 -8.96 3.60 4.15
N LEU A 63 -8.28 2.81 3.32
CA LEU A 63 -8.35 2.93 1.87
C LEU A 63 -9.77 2.63 1.41
N GLU A 64 -10.35 3.52 0.60
CA GLU A 64 -11.68 3.34 0.00
C GLU A 64 -11.58 2.72 -1.41
N HIS A 65 -10.45 2.95 -2.08
CA HIS A 65 -10.14 2.46 -3.42
C HIS A 65 -8.65 2.07 -3.51
N LEU A 66 -8.32 1.22 -4.48
CA LEU A 66 -6.95 0.93 -4.90
C LEU A 66 -6.68 1.67 -6.22
N PRO A 67 -5.47 2.24 -6.43
CA PRO A 67 -5.11 2.88 -7.69
C PRO A 67 -5.04 1.85 -8.83
N ASP A 68 -5.38 2.28 -10.04
CA ASP A 68 -5.37 1.39 -11.22
C ASP A 68 -3.93 0.97 -11.58
N THR A 69 -2.93 1.82 -11.30
CA THR A 69 -1.52 1.48 -11.54
C THR A 69 -1.01 0.35 -10.66
N LEU A 70 -1.72 -0.03 -9.58
CA LEU A 70 -1.33 -1.19 -8.78
C LEU A 70 -1.36 -2.49 -9.61
N GLY A 71 -2.23 -2.55 -10.63
CA GLY A 71 -2.25 -3.65 -11.60
C GLY A 71 -1.00 -3.74 -12.50
N GLN A 72 -0.12 -2.73 -12.49
CA GLN A 72 1.16 -2.74 -13.20
C GLN A 72 2.24 -3.53 -12.45
N LEU A 73 2.00 -3.89 -11.18
CA LEU A 73 2.93 -4.69 -10.38
C LEU A 73 2.85 -6.17 -10.77
N THR A 74 3.31 -6.50 -11.97
CA THR A 74 3.21 -7.85 -12.55
C THR A 74 4.03 -8.91 -11.79
N ASN A 75 4.96 -8.49 -10.93
CA ASN A 75 5.74 -9.38 -10.06
C ASN A 75 5.11 -9.59 -8.67
N LEU A 76 3.99 -8.92 -8.37
CA LEU A 76 3.36 -8.99 -7.06
C LEU A 76 2.78 -10.39 -6.82
N GLN A 77 3.22 -11.02 -5.73
CA GLN A 77 2.83 -12.37 -5.33
C GLN A 77 1.92 -12.36 -4.11
N HIS A 78 2.03 -11.33 -3.28
CA HIS A 78 1.23 -11.15 -2.08
C HIS A 78 0.73 -9.71 -1.97
N LEU A 79 -0.59 -9.56 -1.85
CA LEU A 79 -1.26 -8.30 -1.60
C LEU A 79 -2.16 -8.47 -0.38
N ASP A 80 -1.81 -7.84 0.73
CA ASP A 80 -2.68 -7.75 1.91
C ASP A 80 -3.39 -6.40 1.92
N ILE A 81 -4.70 -6.41 1.72
CA ILE A 81 -5.61 -5.25 1.77
C ILE A 81 -6.68 -5.42 2.86
N SER A 82 -6.48 -6.38 3.77
CA SER A 82 -7.42 -6.64 4.86
C SER A 82 -7.63 -5.42 5.75
N TYR A 83 -8.78 -5.34 6.44
CA TYR A 83 -9.05 -4.25 7.39
C TYR A 83 -8.90 -2.82 6.80
N ASN A 84 -9.27 -2.65 5.53
CA ASN A 84 -9.49 -1.36 4.88
C ASN A 84 -10.99 -1.08 4.70
N ASN A 85 -11.34 0.06 4.10
CA ASN A 85 -12.73 0.46 3.81
C ASN A 85 -13.06 0.32 2.30
N LEU A 86 -12.49 -0.69 1.64
CA LEU A 86 -12.61 -0.84 0.19
C LEU A 86 -14.05 -1.15 -0.21
N GLY A 87 -14.70 -0.21 -0.91
CA GLY A 87 -16.08 -0.38 -1.37
C GLY A 87 -16.21 -1.30 -2.59
N ARG A 88 -15.15 -1.39 -3.41
CA ARG A 88 -15.06 -2.28 -4.56
C ARG A 88 -13.60 -2.67 -4.80
N LEU A 89 -13.39 -3.84 -5.39
CA LEU A 89 -12.09 -4.23 -5.92
C LEU A 89 -11.99 -3.79 -7.38
N PRO A 90 -10.81 -3.36 -7.86
CA PRO A 90 -10.59 -3.00 -9.25
C PRO A 90 -10.56 -4.24 -10.15
N GLU A 91 -10.87 -4.05 -11.44
CA GLU A 91 -11.01 -5.17 -12.41
C GLU A 91 -9.73 -5.96 -12.60
N TRP A 92 -8.56 -5.34 -12.48
CA TRP A 92 -7.27 -6.03 -12.62
C TRP A 92 -6.99 -7.06 -11.51
N LEU A 93 -7.76 -7.02 -10.41
CA LEU A 93 -7.65 -7.98 -9.30
C LEU A 93 -8.57 -9.20 -9.50
N GLY A 94 -9.35 -9.25 -10.59
CA GLY A 94 -10.35 -10.28 -10.90
C GLY A 94 -10.01 -11.20 -12.07
#